data_AF-A0A7W9YHG8-F1
#
_entry.id   AF-A0A7W9YHG8-F1
#
_cell.length_a   1.000
_cell.length_b   1.000
_cell.length_c   1.000
_cell.angle_alpha   90.00
_cell.angle_beta   90.00
_cell.angle_gamma   90.00
#
_symmetry.space_group_name_H-M   'P 1'
#
loop_
_entity.id
_entity.type
_entity.pdbx_description
1 polymer ?
#
loop_
_entity_poly.entity_id
_entity_poly.type
_entity_poly.pdbx_seq_one_letter_code
_entity_poly.pdbx_strand_id
1 'polypeptide(L)'
;MSVDVAGPEAVRCLFAQVKDAYGRCDVLFGNAGAMPEPAPVHEVGDAVWRQAVDVNLSGAFWCAREAFALMREQDPQGGRIIDNGSVAAQVPRPHAVAYTATKHAVTGLTKALGLDGRRYGIACGQIDIGYRGGHPAGRRHPRPRARLRRRARRRHRRADGRAAPGRQHPLRHPDGHRHALPRAGPTPHRAGRSHRPLSQALHPGPMDTTTGPAAPDAPARARARRRGRRRAAPRRRRVAAALGAAALAAAAVLLGHRAVPEPLGTYLDTGLPWSGAPIAVLGALAVAVRSPAATCTALAAALTWAGVFGPAYLPAAGASAPPDLRVASVNLRAGNPDACAALRQLAEGGADVIAAQEVTGSAAPCATGLGQWAGAGTVGVWSRFPVTSSTPVDVGMGWTRALRVQIATPRGPVVVYTAHLASFRPGATARRNASLERLARAATAERAARVVVLGDLNTAATDRRMGAFAGFTDAREAAGGGLGFTWPSAAPVVRLDHVLARGLEPVGAGVAAVPGSDHRAATAAFAL
;
A
#
# COMPACT_ATOMS: atom_id res chain seq x y z
N MET A 1 6.93 -17.42 18.23
CA MET A 1 8.38 -17.25 17.95
C MET A 1 8.49 -16.67 16.55
N SER A 2 9.21 -15.57 16.36
CA SER A 2 9.49 -14.97 15.05
C SER A 2 10.96 -15.18 14.73
N VAL A 3 11.29 -15.58 13.50
CA VAL A 3 12.66 -15.87 13.07
C VAL A 3 12.93 -15.22 11.71
N ASP A 4 14.13 -14.68 11.54
CA ASP A 4 14.65 -14.38 10.21
C ASP A 4 15.38 -15.61 9.68
N VAL A 5 14.80 -16.25 8.66
CA VAL A 5 15.39 -17.45 8.06
C VAL A 5 16.63 -17.14 7.21
N ALA A 6 16.93 -15.88 6.91
CA ALA A 6 18.18 -15.50 6.25
C ALA A 6 19.40 -15.64 7.19
N GLY A 7 19.18 -15.80 8.50
CA GLY A 7 20.23 -15.97 9.51
C GLY A 7 20.32 -17.42 10.03
N PRO A 8 21.43 -18.15 9.79
CA PRO A 8 21.55 -19.54 10.25
C PRO A 8 21.52 -19.68 11.78
N GLU A 9 22.05 -18.70 12.53
CA GLU A 9 21.98 -18.70 13.99
C GLU A 9 20.55 -18.51 14.51
N ALA A 10 19.79 -17.62 13.88
CA ALA A 10 18.39 -17.39 14.26
C ALA A 10 17.56 -18.66 14.06
N VAL A 11 17.82 -19.40 12.98
CA VAL A 11 17.20 -20.71 12.72
C VAL A 11 17.61 -21.74 13.77
N ARG A 12 18.90 -21.84 14.13
CA ARG A 12 19.36 -22.72 15.21
C ARG A 12 18.66 -22.43 16.53
N CYS A 13 18.60 -21.15 16.93
CA CYS A 13 17.90 -20.74 18.16
C CYS A 13 16.41 -21.10 18.12
N LEU A 14 15.73 -20.94 16.98
CA LEU A 14 14.33 -21.34 16.84
C LEU A 14 14.16 -22.84 17.09
N PHE A 15 14.98 -23.70 16.48
CA PHE A 15 14.83 -25.14 16.63
C PHE A 15 15.26 -25.65 18.01
N ALA A 16 16.20 -24.98 18.68
CA ALA A 16 16.47 -25.19 20.10
C ALA A 16 15.21 -24.91 20.94
N GLN A 17 14.55 -23.77 20.72
CA GLN A 17 13.30 -23.44 21.41
C GLN A 17 12.16 -24.42 21.11
N VAL A 18 12.06 -24.92 19.87
CA VAL A 18 11.09 -25.97 19.50
C VAL A 18 11.37 -27.25 20.26
N LYS A 19 12.64 -27.67 20.35
CA LYS A 19 13.04 -28.84 21.13
C LYS A 19 12.73 -28.66 22.61
N ASP A 20 13.02 -27.50 23.18
CA ASP A 20 12.79 -27.22 24.60
C ASP A 20 11.28 -27.17 24.93
N ALA A 21 10.48 -26.55 24.05
CA ALA A 21 9.05 -26.36 24.29
C ALA A 21 8.20 -27.60 23.98
N TYR A 22 8.60 -28.40 22.98
CA TYR A 22 7.77 -29.48 22.44
C TYR A 22 8.45 -30.85 22.43
N GLY A 23 9.77 -30.92 22.63
CA GLY A 23 10.55 -32.16 22.61
C GLY A 23 10.76 -32.79 21.22
N ARG A 24 10.01 -32.36 20.20
CA ARG A 24 9.98 -33.00 18.87
C ARG A 24 9.60 -32.01 17.74
N CYS A 25 9.82 -32.41 16.49
CA CYS A 25 9.33 -31.70 15.31
C CYS A 25 8.74 -32.70 14.30
N ASP A 26 7.40 -32.79 14.22
CA ASP A 26 6.74 -33.74 13.32
C ASP A 26 6.65 -33.25 11.87
N VAL A 27 6.46 -31.94 11.70
CA VAL A 27 6.27 -31.31 10.40
C VAL A 27 7.00 -29.98 10.34
N LEU A 28 7.82 -29.82 9.29
CA LEU A 28 8.35 -28.52 8.86
C LEU A 28 7.66 -28.12 7.56
N PHE A 29 7.11 -26.91 7.53
CA PHE A 29 6.71 -26.26 6.28
C PHE A 29 7.66 -25.10 5.96
N GLY A 30 8.57 -25.33 5.01
CA GLY A 30 9.53 -24.35 4.49
C GLY A 30 8.84 -23.29 3.63
N ASN A 31 8.03 -22.43 4.27
CA ASN A 31 7.15 -21.48 3.59
C ASN A 31 7.84 -20.18 3.17
N ALA A 32 8.87 -19.76 3.90
CA ALA A 32 9.52 -18.46 3.73
C ALA A 32 9.99 -18.27 2.28
N GLY A 33 9.78 -17.07 1.74
CA GLY A 33 10.19 -16.74 0.38
C GLY A 33 10.11 -15.27 0.07
N ALA A 34 11.09 -14.79 -0.69
CA ALA A 34 11.17 -13.47 -1.28
C ALA A 34 10.92 -13.55 -2.79
N MET A 35 10.12 -12.61 -3.32
CA MET A 35 9.95 -12.38 -4.74
C MET A 35 10.56 -11.01 -5.08
N PRO A 36 11.81 -10.96 -5.58
CA PRO A 36 12.41 -9.74 -6.08
C PRO A 36 11.58 -8.99 -7.12
N GLU A 37 11.79 -7.69 -7.22
CA GLU A 37 11.25 -6.90 -8.33
C GLU A 37 11.73 -7.46 -9.67
N PRO A 38 10.86 -7.52 -10.70
CA PRO A 38 11.27 -8.01 -12.00
C PRO A 38 12.29 -7.07 -12.67
N ALA A 39 13.45 -7.59 -13.04
CA ALA A 39 14.47 -6.85 -13.78
C ALA A 39 15.12 -7.69 -14.89
N PRO A 40 15.53 -7.09 -16.02
CA PRO A 40 16.45 -7.73 -16.97
C PRO A 40 17.68 -8.28 -16.26
N VAL A 41 18.25 -9.38 -16.77
CA VAL A 41 19.35 -10.09 -16.09
C VAL A 41 20.56 -9.21 -15.76
N HIS A 42 20.87 -8.22 -16.61
CA HIS A 42 22.01 -7.31 -16.44
C HIS A 42 21.72 -6.13 -15.50
N GLU A 43 20.48 -5.97 -15.04
CA GLU A 43 20.06 -4.92 -14.11
C GLU A 43 19.78 -5.48 -12.70
N VAL A 44 19.90 -6.80 -12.51
CA VAL A 44 19.73 -7.42 -11.19
C VAL A 44 20.94 -7.10 -10.32
N GLY A 45 20.75 -6.20 -9.36
CA GLY A 45 21.79 -5.88 -8.39
C GLY A 45 22.15 -7.03 -7.45
N ASP A 46 23.40 -7.08 -7.00
CA ASP A 46 23.93 -8.10 -6.10
C ASP A 46 23.09 -8.29 -4.84
N ALA A 47 22.62 -7.20 -4.23
CA ALA A 47 21.82 -7.25 -3.01
C ALA A 47 20.48 -7.96 -3.24
N VAL A 48 19.84 -7.70 -4.39
CA VAL A 48 18.57 -8.33 -4.78
C VAL A 48 18.76 -9.82 -5.03
N TRP A 49 19.86 -10.19 -5.70
CA TRP A 49 20.23 -11.59 -5.90
C TRP A 49 20.47 -12.30 -4.56
N ARG A 50 21.33 -11.74 -3.69
CA ARG A 50 21.67 -12.31 -2.38
C ARG A 50 20.43 -12.48 -1.51
N GLN A 51 19.58 -11.46 -1.41
CA GLN A 51 18.33 -11.56 -0.67
C GLN A 51 17.44 -12.71 -1.15
N ALA A 52 17.31 -12.90 -2.48
CA ALA A 52 16.55 -14.00 -3.03
C ALA A 52 17.16 -15.36 -2.64
N VAL A 53 18.48 -15.50 -2.73
CA VAL A 53 19.20 -16.73 -2.36
C VAL A 53 19.08 -17.01 -0.86
N ASP A 54 19.36 -16.01 -0.02
CA ASP A 54 19.39 -16.14 1.43
C ASP A 54 18.02 -16.53 1.99
N VAL A 55 16.94 -15.93 1.47
CA VAL A 55 15.57 -16.24 1.93
C VAL A 55 15.03 -17.52 1.29
N ASN A 56 15.07 -17.64 -0.06
CA ASN A 56 14.36 -18.74 -0.74
C ASN A 56 15.09 -20.07 -0.66
N LEU A 57 16.43 -20.06 -0.63
CA LEU A 57 17.24 -21.27 -0.72
C LEU A 57 17.96 -21.54 0.59
N SER A 58 18.81 -20.62 1.05
CA SER A 58 19.62 -20.82 2.25
C SER A 58 18.73 -20.99 3.48
N GLY A 59 17.70 -20.15 3.63
CA GLY A 59 16.71 -20.25 4.70
C GLY A 59 15.96 -21.58 4.71
N ALA A 60 15.50 -22.04 3.53
CA ALA A 60 14.86 -23.35 3.40
C ALA A 60 15.82 -24.48 3.83
N PHE A 61 17.09 -24.42 3.39
CA PHE A 61 18.12 -25.39 3.77
C PHE A 61 18.40 -25.40 5.26
N TRP A 62 18.61 -24.24 5.90
CA TRP A 62 18.92 -24.20 7.33
C TRP A 62 17.74 -24.71 8.16
N CYS A 63 16.50 -24.32 7.84
CA CYS A 63 15.33 -24.85 8.54
C CYS A 63 15.21 -26.36 8.35
N ALA A 64 15.39 -26.86 7.13
CA ALA A 64 15.36 -28.29 6.85
C ALA A 64 16.46 -29.04 7.60
N ARG A 65 17.67 -28.50 7.68
CA ARG A 65 18.80 -29.11 8.41
C ARG A 65 18.46 -29.30 9.88
N GLU A 66 17.99 -28.26 10.56
CA GLU A 66 17.68 -28.32 11.98
C GLU A 66 16.46 -29.22 12.26
N ALA A 67 15.39 -29.11 11.45
CA ALA A 67 14.23 -29.99 11.56
C ALA A 67 14.61 -31.46 11.36
N PHE A 68 15.43 -31.75 10.35
CA PHE A 68 15.87 -33.09 10.04
C PHE A 68 16.71 -33.69 11.17
N ALA A 69 17.58 -32.88 11.80
CA ALA A 69 18.34 -33.31 12.97
C ALA A 69 17.42 -33.73 14.13
N LEU A 70 16.41 -32.92 14.45
CA LEU A 70 15.41 -33.26 15.47
C LEU A 70 14.58 -34.50 15.09
N MET A 71 14.06 -34.54 13.87
CA MET A 71 13.25 -35.66 13.36
C MET A 71 14.01 -37.00 13.37
N ARG A 72 15.32 -36.96 13.17
CA ARG A 72 16.20 -38.12 13.23
C ARG A 72 16.41 -38.61 14.67
N GLU A 73 16.46 -37.70 15.63
CA GLU A 73 16.83 -38.00 17.03
C GLU A 73 15.62 -38.23 17.94
N GLN A 74 14.44 -37.75 17.57
CA GLN A 74 13.22 -37.88 18.36
C GLN A 74 12.68 -39.33 18.41
N ASP A 75 11.83 -39.60 19.40
CA ASP A 75 11.10 -40.86 19.56
C ASP A 75 9.56 -40.64 19.51
N PRO A 76 8.82 -41.29 18.61
CA PRO A 76 9.30 -42.09 17.49
C PRO A 76 10.05 -41.27 16.43
N GLN A 77 11.07 -41.90 15.83
CA GLN A 77 11.88 -41.32 14.76
C GLN A 77 11.05 -41.05 13.50
N GLY A 78 11.24 -39.88 12.89
CA GLY A 78 10.65 -39.50 11.59
C GLY A 78 9.99 -38.12 11.59
N GLY A 79 9.50 -37.73 10.40
CA GLY A 79 8.83 -36.45 10.22
C GLY A 79 8.52 -36.12 8.76
N ARG A 80 7.93 -34.94 8.52
CA ARG A 80 7.57 -34.45 7.17
C ARG A 80 8.14 -33.07 6.94
N ILE A 81 8.90 -32.91 5.87
CA ILE A 81 9.36 -31.61 5.38
C ILE A 81 8.58 -31.29 4.11
N ILE A 82 7.99 -30.10 4.07
CA ILE A 82 7.23 -29.61 2.92
C ILE A 82 7.84 -28.29 2.49
N ASP A 83 8.46 -28.25 1.31
CA ASP A 83 9.05 -27.05 0.76
C ASP A 83 8.05 -26.27 -0.10
N ASN A 84 8.09 -24.95 0.02
CA ASN A 84 7.32 -24.05 -0.83
C ASN A 84 8.04 -23.82 -2.17
N GLY A 85 7.65 -24.62 -3.16
CA GLY A 85 8.13 -24.56 -4.53
C GLY A 85 7.50 -23.44 -5.35
N SER A 86 7.60 -23.56 -6.67
CA SER A 86 6.97 -22.61 -7.60
C SER A 86 6.89 -23.19 -8.99
N VAL A 87 5.80 -22.87 -9.70
CA VAL A 87 5.73 -23.12 -11.15
C VAL A 87 6.88 -22.43 -11.91
N ALA A 88 7.48 -21.38 -11.36
CA ALA A 88 8.64 -20.71 -11.94
C ALA A 88 9.88 -21.63 -12.05
N ALA A 89 9.97 -22.69 -11.23
CA ALA A 89 11.03 -23.69 -11.35
C ALA A 89 10.94 -24.51 -12.65
N GLN A 90 9.73 -24.62 -13.22
CA GLN A 90 9.44 -25.42 -14.42
C GLN A 90 9.21 -24.53 -15.65
N VAL A 91 8.50 -23.42 -15.47
CA VAL A 91 8.11 -22.48 -16.52
C VAL A 91 8.52 -21.08 -16.07
N PRO A 92 9.78 -20.70 -16.32
CA PRO A 92 10.31 -19.41 -15.89
C PRO A 92 9.66 -18.25 -16.65
N ARG A 93 9.70 -17.06 -16.06
CA ARG A 93 9.18 -15.82 -16.65
C ARG A 93 10.32 -14.87 -16.99
N PRO A 94 10.17 -14.03 -18.02
CA PRO A 94 11.07 -12.91 -18.25
C PRO A 94 11.23 -12.06 -16.97
N HIS A 95 12.43 -11.53 -16.79
CA HIS A 95 12.77 -10.62 -15.68
C HIS A 95 12.72 -11.24 -14.27
N ALA A 96 12.70 -12.56 -14.13
CA ALA A 96 12.58 -13.24 -12.83
C ALA A 96 13.76 -14.17 -12.53
N VAL A 97 14.97 -13.82 -12.95
CA VAL A 97 16.14 -14.73 -12.92
C VAL A 97 16.49 -15.21 -11.51
N ALA A 98 16.57 -14.32 -10.52
CA ALA A 98 16.92 -14.67 -9.13
C ALA A 98 15.86 -15.59 -8.50
N TYR A 99 14.58 -15.26 -8.68
CA TYR A 99 13.47 -16.08 -8.17
C TYR A 99 13.42 -17.45 -8.86
N THR A 100 13.58 -17.48 -10.18
CA THR A 100 13.57 -18.73 -10.97
C THR A 100 14.70 -19.65 -10.52
N ALA A 101 15.93 -19.12 -10.45
CA ALA A 101 17.10 -19.89 -10.06
C ALA A 101 16.92 -20.51 -8.67
N THR A 102 16.50 -19.69 -7.70
CA THR A 102 16.30 -20.15 -6.32
C THR A 102 15.17 -21.18 -6.22
N LYS A 103 14.05 -21.02 -6.93
CA LYS A 103 12.97 -22.01 -6.92
C LYS A 103 13.33 -23.32 -7.63
N HIS A 104 14.17 -23.27 -8.66
CA HIS A 104 14.74 -24.48 -9.25
C HIS A 104 15.69 -25.18 -8.27
N ALA A 105 16.48 -24.43 -7.52
CA ALA A 105 17.36 -24.97 -6.48
C ALA A 105 16.57 -25.63 -5.33
N VAL A 106 15.43 -25.05 -4.91
CA VAL A 106 14.51 -25.67 -3.94
C VAL A 106 14.04 -27.05 -4.43
N THR A 107 13.72 -27.20 -5.71
CA THR A 107 13.38 -28.52 -6.28
C THR A 107 14.52 -29.54 -6.19
N GLY A 108 15.77 -29.09 -6.33
CA GLY A 108 16.94 -29.93 -6.08
C GLY A 108 17.07 -30.32 -4.60
N LEU A 109 16.95 -29.33 -3.72
CA LEU A 109 17.00 -29.50 -2.26
C LEU A 109 15.96 -30.51 -1.76
N THR A 110 14.69 -30.35 -2.15
CA THR A 110 13.61 -31.26 -1.76
C THR A 110 13.91 -32.71 -2.16
N LYS A 111 14.41 -32.91 -3.39
CA LYS A 111 14.75 -34.27 -3.88
C LYS A 111 15.89 -34.88 -3.07
N ALA A 112 16.93 -34.11 -2.76
CA ALA A 112 18.05 -34.56 -1.95
C ALA A 112 17.60 -34.94 -0.54
N LEU A 113 16.86 -34.06 0.14
CA LEU A 113 16.33 -34.32 1.48
C LEU A 113 15.40 -35.55 1.52
N GLY A 114 14.60 -35.74 0.48
CA GLY A 114 13.73 -36.92 0.35
C GLY A 114 14.49 -38.24 0.14
N LEU A 115 15.72 -38.20 -0.36
CA LEU A 115 16.61 -39.37 -0.44
C LEU A 115 17.29 -39.61 0.91
N ASP A 116 17.85 -38.56 1.52
CA ASP A 116 18.59 -38.65 2.78
C ASP A 116 17.69 -39.07 3.95
N GLY A 117 16.42 -38.66 3.92
CA GLY A 117 15.43 -38.91 4.99
C GLY A 117 14.91 -40.34 5.08
N ARG A 118 15.07 -41.17 4.04
CA ARG A 118 14.40 -42.47 3.93
C ARG A 118 14.71 -43.42 5.09
N ARG A 119 15.98 -43.52 5.46
CA ARG A 119 16.43 -44.39 6.56
C ARG A 119 15.94 -43.94 7.93
N TYR A 120 15.47 -42.70 8.05
CA TYR A 120 15.03 -42.08 9.28
C TYR A 120 13.51 -41.87 9.33
N GLY A 121 12.73 -42.41 8.39
CA GLY A 121 11.28 -42.14 8.32
C GLY A 121 10.92 -40.68 8.03
N ILE A 122 11.87 -39.88 7.51
CA ILE A 122 11.67 -38.48 7.13
C ILE A 122 11.34 -38.41 5.65
N ALA A 123 10.19 -37.82 5.32
CA ALA A 123 9.81 -37.58 3.92
C ALA A 123 9.86 -36.08 3.62
N CYS A 124 10.45 -35.73 2.48
CA CYS A 124 10.48 -34.36 1.97
C CYS A 124 9.69 -34.27 0.66
N GLY A 125 8.78 -33.31 0.56
CA GLY A 125 7.98 -33.02 -0.62
C GLY A 125 7.90 -31.53 -0.92
N GLN A 126 7.52 -31.17 -2.14
CA GLN A 126 7.39 -29.78 -2.58
C GLN A 126 5.96 -29.51 -3.02
N ILE A 127 5.44 -28.33 -2.68
CA ILE A 127 4.19 -27.80 -3.23
C ILE A 127 4.51 -26.63 -4.14
N ASP A 128 4.20 -26.76 -5.43
CA ASP A 128 4.38 -25.68 -6.41
C ASP A 128 3.18 -24.74 -6.40
N ILE A 129 3.35 -23.57 -5.77
CA ILE A 129 2.31 -22.55 -5.77
C ILE A 129 2.25 -21.90 -7.16
N GLY A 130 1.05 -21.93 -7.76
CA GLY A 130 0.78 -21.34 -9.06
C GLY A 130 0.61 -19.82 -8.99
N TYR A 131 1.06 -19.12 -10.05
CA TYR A 131 0.77 -17.71 -10.24
C TYR A 131 -0.65 -17.52 -10.78
N ARG A 132 -1.54 -16.90 -10.01
CA ARG A 132 -2.80 -16.34 -10.57
C ARG A 132 -2.48 -14.97 -11.16
N GLY A 133 -2.07 -14.95 -12.42
CA GLY A 133 -1.96 -13.71 -13.18
C GLY A 133 -3.32 -13.04 -13.32
N GLY A 134 -3.40 -11.75 -12.98
CA GLY A 134 -4.43 -10.89 -13.52
C GLY A 134 -4.27 -10.87 -15.03
N HIS A 135 -5.13 -11.59 -15.74
CA HIS A 135 -5.17 -11.50 -17.20
C HIS A 135 -5.57 -10.07 -17.56
N PRO A 136 -4.85 -9.35 -18.44
CA PRO A 136 -5.48 -8.28 -19.19
C PRO A 136 -6.64 -8.92 -19.96
N ALA A 137 -7.84 -8.37 -19.78
CA ALA A 137 -9.03 -8.81 -20.51
C ALA A 137 -8.73 -8.78 -22.02
N GLY A 138 -8.67 -9.95 -22.69
CA GLY A 138 -8.49 -9.94 -24.14
C GLY A 138 -8.08 -11.22 -24.85
N ARG A 139 -7.56 -12.26 -24.18
CA ARG A 139 -7.21 -13.52 -24.88
C ARG A 139 -7.74 -14.76 -24.15
N ARG A 140 -8.83 -15.32 -24.68
CA ARG A 140 -9.35 -16.63 -24.28
C ARG A 140 -8.38 -17.71 -24.79
N HIS A 141 -7.62 -18.33 -23.89
CA HIS A 141 -7.00 -19.62 -24.19
C HIS A 141 -8.07 -20.73 -24.16
N PRO A 142 -8.10 -21.64 -25.14
CA PRO A 142 -9.03 -22.77 -25.13
C PRO A 142 -8.69 -23.73 -23.98
N ARG A 143 -9.69 -24.03 -23.15
CA ARG A 143 -9.57 -24.92 -21.98
C ARG A 143 -9.03 -26.31 -22.39
N PRO A 144 -8.01 -26.87 -21.74
CA PRO A 144 -7.53 -28.22 -22.02
C PRO A 144 -8.41 -29.27 -21.30
N ARG A 145 -9.69 -29.38 -21.66
CA ARG A 145 -10.57 -30.46 -21.13
C ARG A 145 -10.54 -31.74 -21.98
N ALA A 146 -9.87 -31.76 -23.13
CA ALA A 146 -9.90 -32.91 -24.05
C ALA A 146 -8.73 -33.91 -23.92
N ARG A 147 -7.62 -33.57 -23.25
CA ARG A 147 -6.42 -34.45 -23.24
C ARG A 147 -6.34 -35.45 -22.07
N LEU A 148 -7.04 -35.23 -20.97
CA LEU A 148 -7.03 -36.14 -19.81
C LEU A 148 -7.90 -37.40 -20.02
N ARG A 149 -8.92 -37.35 -20.87
CA ARG A 149 -9.77 -38.53 -21.16
C ARG A 149 -9.13 -39.54 -22.14
N ARG A 150 -8.13 -39.14 -22.92
CA ARG A 150 -7.43 -40.04 -23.86
C ARG A 150 -6.27 -40.84 -23.22
N ARG A 151 -5.69 -40.38 -22.10
CA ARG A 151 -4.64 -41.12 -21.38
C ARG A 151 -5.20 -42.21 -20.46
N ALA A 152 -6.39 -42.01 -19.86
CA ALA A 152 -7.05 -43.04 -19.05
C ALA A 152 -7.51 -44.26 -19.88
N ARG A 153 -7.97 -44.06 -21.11
CA ARG A 153 -8.40 -45.16 -22.00
C ARG A 153 -7.26 -45.97 -22.62
N ARG A 154 -6.02 -45.46 -22.61
CA ARG A 154 -4.83 -46.18 -23.11
C ARG A 154 -4.13 -47.04 -22.05
N ARG A 155 -4.37 -46.81 -20.76
CA ARG A 155 -3.83 -47.65 -19.68
C ARG A 155 -4.65 -48.92 -19.43
N HIS A 156 -5.96 -48.89 -19.68
CA HIS A 156 -6.82 -50.09 -19.55
C HIS A 156 -6.71 -51.11 -20.70
N ARG A 157 -6.10 -50.77 -21.84
CA ARG A 157 -5.87 -51.72 -22.95
C ARG A 157 -4.47 -52.34 -22.98
N ARG A 158 -3.63 -52.07 -21.98
CA ARG A 158 -2.26 -52.64 -21.87
C ARG A 158 -2.09 -53.64 -20.72
N ALA A 159 -3.16 -53.93 -19.97
CA ALA A 159 -3.14 -54.92 -18.91
C ALA A 159 -3.49 -56.35 -19.39
N ASP A 160 -4.08 -56.51 -20.58
CA ASP A 160 -4.39 -57.82 -21.15
C ASP A 160 -3.68 -58.00 -22.49
N GLY A 161 -2.75 -58.96 -22.56
CA GLY A 161 -2.27 -59.52 -23.83
C GLY A 161 -0.76 -59.45 -24.09
N ARG A 162 -0.07 -60.50 -23.61
CA ARG A 162 1.01 -61.31 -24.22
C ARG A 162 2.18 -60.67 -25.04
N ALA A 163 3.34 -61.27 -24.80
CA ALA A 163 4.72 -61.06 -25.26
C ALA A 163 5.03 -60.84 -26.77
N ALA A 164 6.06 -59.97 -26.99
CA ALA A 164 7.23 -60.03 -27.90
C ALA A 164 7.08 -60.07 -29.45
N PRO A 165 8.14 -59.80 -30.26
CA PRO A 165 9.26 -58.84 -30.14
C PRO A 165 9.57 -58.03 -31.44
N GLY A 166 10.42 -56.99 -31.32
CA GLY A 166 11.36 -56.54 -32.36
C GLY A 166 10.88 -55.54 -33.43
N ARG A 167 11.57 -54.39 -33.55
CA ARG A 167 12.26 -53.90 -34.77
C ARG A 167 12.60 -52.39 -34.67
N GLN A 168 13.91 -52.15 -34.69
CA GLN A 168 14.67 -51.18 -35.50
C GLN A 168 14.24 -49.70 -35.62
N HIS A 169 15.21 -48.85 -35.26
CA HIS A 169 15.39 -47.45 -35.63
C HIS A 169 15.38 -47.25 -37.18
N PRO A 170 15.11 -46.02 -37.69
CA PRO A 170 16.24 -45.11 -37.89
C PRO A 170 15.98 -43.61 -37.64
N LEU A 171 17.12 -42.95 -37.49
CA LEU A 171 17.42 -41.54 -37.40
C LEU A 171 16.94 -40.74 -38.63
N ARG A 172 16.60 -39.47 -38.43
CA ARG A 172 16.84 -38.42 -39.44
C ARG A 172 17.38 -37.15 -38.76
N HIS A 173 18.54 -36.73 -39.26
CA HIS A 173 19.27 -35.49 -38.96
C HIS A 173 18.56 -34.27 -39.61
N PRO A 174 18.98 -33.03 -39.26
CA PRO A 174 18.35 -31.76 -39.60
C PRO A 174 18.98 -31.11 -40.82
N ASP A 175 18.21 -30.28 -41.53
CA ASP A 175 18.75 -29.29 -42.45
C ASP A 175 18.19 -27.91 -42.10
N GLY A 176 19.10 -26.96 -41.93
CA GLY A 176 18.79 -25.55 -41.72
C GLY A 176 18.71 -24.78 -43.04
N HIS A 177 18.23 -23.54 -42.98
CA HIS A 177 18.63 -22.50 -43.91
C HIS A 177 18.57 -21.12 -43.25
N ARG A 178 19.66 -20.37 -43.48
CA ARG A 178 19.90 -18.95 -43.17
C ARG A 178 19.33 -18.04 -44.28
N HIS A 179 19.43 -16.72 -44.02
CA HIS A 179 19.34 -15.54 -44.92
C HIS A 179 17.96 -14.85 -44.94
N ALA A 180 17.81 -13.53 -44.96
CA ALA A 180 18.73 -12.38 -44.93
C ALA A 180 17.95 -11.08 -44.61
N LEU A 181 18.68 -10.05 -44.14
CA LEU A 181 18.30 -8.63 -44.14
C LEU A 181 18.42 -8.03 -45.56
N PRO A 182 17.77 -6.87 -45.83
CA PRO A 182 18.54 -5.71 -46.30
C PRO A 182 18.06 -4.38 -45.66
N ARG A 183 18.97 -3.58 -45.09
CA ARG A 183 19.75 -2.44 -45.65
C ARG A 183 19.00 -1.10 -45.72
N ALA A 184 19.62 -0.13 -45.04
CA ALA A 184 19.41 1.31 -45.15
C ALA A 184 20.08 1.88 -46.41
N GLY A 185 19.61 3.05 -46.84
CA GLY A 185 20.22 3.92 -47.84
C GLY A 185 19.95 5.41 -47.47
N PRO A 186 20.95 6.32 -47.56
CA PRO A 186 20.84 7.72 -47.15
C PRO A 186 20.77 8.72 -48.32
N THR A 187 20.80 10.03 -47.97
CA THR A 187 21.23 11.24 -48.75
C THR A 187 20.12 12.30 -49.07
N PRO A 188 20.44 13.56 -49.48
CA PRO A 188 20.89 14.65 -48.58
C PRO A 188 20.34 16.08 -48.91
N HIS A 189 20.78 17.08 -48.12
CA HIS A 189 21.04 18.52 -48.43
C HIS A 189 19.99 19.45 -49.07
N ARG A 190 19.72 20.58 -48.37
CA ARG A 190 20.03 21.92 -48.93
C ARG A 190 20.11 23.00 -47.84
N ALA A 191 21.21 23.78 -47.87
CA ALA A 191 21.47 24.98 -47.09
C ALA A 191 21.71 26.18 -48.04
N GLY A 192 21.57 27.40 -47.49
CA GLY A 192 21.91 28.68 -48.12
C GLY A 192 20.66 29.51 -48.45
N ARG A 193 20.54 30.81 -48.13
CA ARG A 193 21.55 31.88 -48.09
C ARG A 193 21.09 33.08 -47.25
N SER A 194 22.07 33.86 -46.80
CA SER A 194 22.01 35.12 -46.05
C SER A 194 22.31 36.35 -46.95
N HIS A 195 22.07 37.55 -46.38
CA HIS A 195 22.63 38.90 -46.65
C HIS A 195 21.80 39.98 -47.39
N ARG A 196 21.30 40.96 -46.57
CA ARG A 196 21.62 42.43 -46.51
C ARG A 196 21.46 43.34 -47.78
N PRO A 197 21.50 44.70 -47.67
CA PRO A 197 20.91 45.66 -46.70
C PRO A 197 20.36 46.98 -47.33
N LEU A 198 19.94 47.91 -46.45
CA LEU A 198 19.69 49.37 -46.54
C LEU A 198 20.23 50.21 -47.72
N SER A 199 19.48 51.27 -48.09
CA SER A 199 20.00 52.56 -48.59
C SER A 199 19.06 53.74 -48.29
N GLN A 200 19.67 54.91 -48.07
CA GLN A 200 19.16 56.25 -47.69
C GLN A 200 19.00 57.19 -48.91
N ALA A 201 18.26 58.30 -48.74
CA ALA A 201 18.45 59.69 -49.28
C ALA A 201 17.12 60.48 -49.10
N LEU A 202 16.94 61.63 -48.41
CA LEU A 202 17.47 63.03 -48.53
C LEU A 202 17.32 63.57 -49.97
N HIS A 203 16.72 64.72 -50.35
CA HIS A 203 16.31 66.06 -49.82
C HIS A 203 15.46 66.75 -50.96
N PRO A 204 15.13 68.08 -51.04
CA PRO A 204 14.70 69.13 -50.09
C PRO A 204 13.53 70.08 -50.60
N GLY A 205 12.92 70.86 -49.68
CA GLY A 205 12.39 72.26 -49.78
C GLY A 205 11.29 72.69 -50.80
N PRO A 206 10.65 73.89 -50.68
CA PRO A 206 10.88 74.99 -49.74
C PRO A 206 9.62 75.53 -49.00
N MET A 207 9.86 76.59 -48.22
CA MET A 207 8.99 77.32 -47.29
C MET A 207 7.89 78.18 -47.94
N ASP A 208 6.82 78.48 -47.20
CA ASP A 208 6.49 79.88 -46.91
C ASP A 208 5.67 80.08 -45.60
N THR A 209 5.83 81.28 -45.07
CA THR A 209 5.32 81.92 -43.84
C THR A 209 3.78 82.16 -43.89
N THR A 210 2.98 82.55 -42.88
CA THR A 210 3.11 83.36 -41.65
C THR A 210 1.78 83.28 -40.84
N THR A 211 1.79 83.77 -39.59
CA THR A 211 0.67 84.17 -38.68
C THR A 211 0.03 83.15 -37.72
N GLY A 212 0.15 83.42 -36.40
CA GLY A 212 -0.71 82.87 -35.33
C GLY A 212 -1.76 83.92 -34.89
N PRO A 213 -2.38 83.86 -33.68
CA PRO A 213 -2.44 82.79 -32.66
C PRO A 213 -3.89 82.49 -32.18
N ALA A 214 -4.18 81.29 -31.62
CA ALA A 214 -5.36 81.07 -30.75
C ALA A 214 -5.25 79.76 -29.93
N ALA A 215 -5.91 79.79 -28.76
CA ALA A 215 -5.85 78.90 -27.60
C ALA A 215 -6.11 77.38 -27.83
N PRO A 216 -5.73 76.50 -26.87
CA PRO A 216 -5.83 75.06 -27.03
C PRO A 216 -7.21 74.52 -26.64
N ASP A 217 -7.96 74.03 -27.63
CA ASP A 217 -9.13 73.17 -27.40
C ASP A 217 -8.70 71.70 -27.28
N ALA A 218 -8.84 71.15 -26.08
CA ALA A 218 -9.02 69.71 -25.86
C ALA A 218 -10.53 69.40 -26.00
N PRO A 219 -10.95 68.30 -26.68
CA PRO A 219 -10.60 66.97 -26.21
C PRO A 219 -10.55 65.88 -27.32
N ALA A 220 -9.46 65.79 -28.08
CA ALA A 220 -9.23 64.63 -28.95
C ALA A 220 -8.74 63.37 -28.19
N ARG A 221 -8.36 63.50 -26.92
CA ARG A 221 -7.81 62.38 -26.10
C ARG A 221 -8.87 61.47 -25.45
N ALA A 222 -10.16 61.81 -25.51
CA ALA A 222 -11.23 61.01 -24.91
C ALA A 222 -11.73 59.85 -25.80
N ARG A 223 -11.57 59.91 -27.13
CA ARG A 223 -12.09 58.89 -28.05
C ARG A 223 -11.17 57.68 -28.25
N ALA A 224 -9.86 57.82 -28.06
CA ALA A 224 -8.92 56.69 -28.12
C ALA A 224 -9.00 55.75 -26.90
N ARG A 225 -9.31 56.28 -25.70
CA ARG A 225 -9.52 55.46 -24.48
C ARG A 225 -10.82 54.65 -24.46
N ARG A 226 -11.82 55.02 -25.28
CA ARG A 226 -13.11 54.31 -25.38
C ARG A 226 -13.09 53.09 -26.30
N ARG A 227 -12.20 53.05 -27.31
CA ARG A 227 -12.09 51.90 -28.25
C ARG A 227 -11.30 50.71 -27.69
N GLY A 228 -10.31 50.94 -26.81
CA GLY A 228 -9.55 49.87 -26.13
C GLY A 228 -10.35 49.09 -25.07
N ARG A 229 -11.38 49.70 -24.45
CA ARG A 229 -12.22 49.06 -23.42
C ARG A 229 -13.26 48.08 -23.96
N ARG A 230 -13.69 48.21 -25.23
CA ARG A 230 -14.74 47.35 -25.82
C ARG A 230 -14.26 45.95 -26.23
N ARG A 231 -12.98 45.77 -26.59
CA ARG A 231 -12.42 44.44 -26.95
C ARG A 231 -12.09 43.54 -25.74
N ALA A 232 -11.85 44.11 -24.56
CA ALA A 232 -11.54 43.36 -23.33
C ALA A 232 -12.78 42.78 -22.61
N ALA A 233 -13.95 43.39 -22.82
CA ALA A 233 -15.21 42.97 -22.20
C ALA A 233 -15.65 41.53 -22.51
N PRO A 234 -15.60 41.01 -23.76
CA PRO A 234 -16.00 39.64 -24.06
C PRO A 234 -15.04 38.59 -23.45
N ARG A 235 -13.72 38.87 -23.40
CA ARG A 235 -12.74 37.97 -22.80
C ARG A 235 -12.93 37.87 -21.28
N ARG A 236 -13.13 39.00 -20.59
CA ARG A 236 -13.43 39.00 -19.15
C ARG A 236 -14.73 38.27 -18.81
N ARG A 237 -15.79 38.45 -19.61
CA ARG A 237 -17.06 37.73 -19.44
C ARG A 237 -16.90 36.21 -19.62
N ARG A 238 -16.13 35.77 -20.62
CA ARG A 238 -15.82 34.34 -20.83
C ARG A 238 -15.03 33.74 -19.66
N VAL A 239 -14.01 34.45 -19.15
CA VAL A 239 -13.25 34.00 -17.99
C VAL A 239 -14.15 33.92 -16.75
N ALA A 240 -14.97 34.93 -16.50
CA ALA A 240 -15.92 34.93 -15.38
C ALA A 240 -16.93 33.76 -15.47
N ALA A 241 -17.45 33.48 -16.67
CA ALA A 241 -18.34 32.34 -16.88
C ALA A 241 -17.64 31.00 -16.63
N ALA A 242 -16.39 30.84 -17.10
CA ALA A 242 -15.59 29.63 -16.86
C ALA A 242 -15.30 29.42 -15.36
N LEU A 243 -14.96 30.48 -14.63
CA LEU A 243 -14.75 30.42 -13.17
C LEU A 243 -16.03 30.02 -12.44
N GLY A 244 -17.17 30.61 -12.82
CA GLY A 244 -18.46 30.26 -12.22
C GLY A 244 -18.89 28.82 -12.52
N ALA A 245 -18.68 28.35 -13.75
CA ALA A 245 -18.94 26.96 -14.13
C ALA A 245 -18.03 25.98 -13.37
N ALA A 246 -16.75 26.31 -13.20
CA ALA A 246 -15.82 25.48 -12.42
C ALA A 246 -16.23 25.40 -10.94
N ALA A 247 -16.66 26.52 -10.34
CA ALA A 247 -17.15 26.53 -8.95
C ALA A 247 -18.43 25.71 -8.78
N LEU A 248 -19.39 25.83 -9.72
CA LEU A 248 -20.59 25.01 -9.71
C LEU A 248 -20.28 23.52 -9.88
N ALA A 249 -19.35 23.17 -10.77
CA ALA A 249 -18.89 21.79 -10.93
C ALA A 249 -18.26 21.25 -9.64
N ALA A 250 -17.42 22.06 -8.95
CA ALA A 250 -16.86 21.68 -7.66
C ALA A 250 -17.95 21.44 -6.61
N ALA A 251 -18.94 22.33 -6.49
CA ALA A 251 -20.08 22.14 -5.58
C ALA A 251 -20.90 20.88 -5.92
N ALA A 252 -21.15 20.62 -7.21
CA ALA A 252 -21.87 19.42 -7.65
C ALA A 252 -21.10 18.14 -7.31
N VAL A 253 -19.77 18.13 -7.48
CA VAL A 253 -18.93 17.00 -7.07
C VAL A 253 -18.98 16.83 -5.55
N LEU A 254 -18.88 17.91 -4.77
CA LEU A 254 -18.97 17.85 -3.30
C LEU A 254 -20.30 17.26 -2.81
N LEU A 255 -21.43 17.65 -3.42
CA LEU A 255 -22.75 17.11 -3.06
C LEU A 255 -22.97 15.69 -3.59
N GLY A 256 -22.45 15.38 -4.78
CA GLY A 256 -22.70 14.12 -5.49
C GLY A 256 -21.65 13.03 -5.26
N HIS A 257 -20.54 13.29 -4.57
CA HIS A 257 -19.40 12.37 -4.49
C HIS A 257 -19.77 10.97 -3.97
N ARG A 258 -20.77 10.87 -3.09
CA ARG A 258 -21.26 9.59 -2.54
C ARG A 258 -21.94 8.70 -3.57
N ALA A 259 -22.44 9.25 -4.68
CA ALA A 259 -23.03 8.47 -5.77
C ALA A 259 -21.97 7.82 -6.68
N VAL A 260 -20.71 8.26 -6.62
CA VAL A 260 -19.64 7.74 -7.49
C VAL A 260 -19.27 6.32 -7.05
N PRO A 261 -19.28 5.33 -7.96
CA PRO A 261 -18.98 3.94 -7.64
C PRO A 261 -17.49 3.71 -7.36
N GLU A 262 -17.18 2.57 -6.73
CA GLU A 262 -15.81 2.14 -6.50
C GLU A 262 -15.09 1.71 -7.79
N PRO A 263 -13.76 1.81 -7.86
CA PRO A 263 -12.86 2.33 -6.81
C PRO A 263 -12.75 3.87 -6.79
N LEU A 264 -13.38 4.56 -7.74
CA LEU A 264 -13.27 6.02 -7.89
C LEU A 264 -13.86 6.77 -6.68
N GLY A 265 -14.94 6.24 -6.10
CA GLY A 265 -15.56 6.77 -4.89
C GLY A 265 -14.58 6.92 -3.73
N THR A 266 -13.87 5.87 -3.34
CA THR A 266 -12.82 5.94 -2.29
C THR A 266 -11.76 7.02 -2.57
N TYR A 267 -11.30 7.13 -3.82
CA TYR A 267 -10.27 8.13 -4.17
C TYR A 267 -10.79 9.55 -4.07
N LEU A 268 -12.05 9.77 -4.48
CA LEU A 268 -12.72 11.06 -4.30
C LEU A 268 -12.86 11.38 -2.81
N ASP A 269 -13.38 10.46 -1.99
CA ASP A 269 -13.56 10.70 -0.56
C ASP A 269 -12.25 11.05 0.16
N THR A 270 -11.14 10.45 -0.27
CA THR A 270 -9.79 10.73 0.25
C THR A 270 -9.25 12.08 -0.22
N GLY A 271 -9.50 12.46 -1.48
CA GLY A 271 -8.95 13.68 -2.08
C GLY A 271 -9.79 14.94 -1.84
N LEU A 272 -11.11 14.80 -1.65
CA LEU A 272 -12.04 15.93 -1.57
C LEU A 272 -11.77 16.93 -0.42
N PRO A 273 -11.24 16.54 0.75
CA PRO A 273 -10.84 17.50 1.77
C PRO A 273 -9.90 18.59 1.21
N TRP A 274 -9.02 18.22 0.27
CA TRP A 274 -8.08 19.13 -0.37
C TRP A 274 -8.70 20.10 -1.38
N SER A 275 -9.97 19.90 -1.76
CA SER A 275 -10.66 20.78 -2.72
C SER A 275 -10.95 22.19 -2.20
N GLY A 276 -10.82 22.44 -0.89
CA GLY A 276 -10.98 23.78 -0.31
C GLY A 276 -9.98 24.80 -0.88
N ALA A 277 -8.73 24.40 -1.10
CA ALA A 277 -7.70 25.26 -1.69
C ALA A 277 -8.02 25.72 -3.13
N PRO A 278 -8.31 24.82 -4.10
CA PRO A 278 -8.71 25.26 -5.43
C PRO A 278 -10.03 26.04 -5.42
N ILE A 279 -10.98 25.74 -4.53
CA ILE A 279 -12.21 26.55 -4.37
C ILE A 279 -11.89 27.97 -3.92
N ALA A 280 -10.96 28.14 -2.96
CA ALA A 280 -10.51 29.46 -2.53
C ALA A 280 -9.82 30.24 -3.67
N VAL A 281 -9.00 29.56 -4.49
CA VAL A 281 -8.37 30.16 -5.68
C VAL A 281 -9.44 30.59 -6.69
N LEU A 282 -10.45 29.77 -6.95
CA LEU A 282 -11.59 30.14 -7.82
C LEU A 282 -12.30 31.39 -7.29
N GLY A 283 -12.52 31.49 -5.98
CA GLY A 283 -13.09 32.67 -5.33
C GLY A 283 -12.24 33.92 -5.50
N ALA A 284 -10.94 33.83 -5.23
CA ALA A 284 -10.00 34.94 -5.40
C ALA A 284 -9.94 35.42 -6.86
N LEU A 285 -9.90 34.50 -7.82
CA LEU A 285 -9.94 34.82 -9.25
C LEU A 285 -11.28 35.45 -9.64
N ALA A 286 -12.40 34.98 -9.12
CA ALA A 286 -13.74 35.55 -9.37
C ALA A 286 -13.84 37.01 -8.88
N VAL A 287 -13.29 37.29 -7.70
CA VAL A 287 -13.17 38.66 -7.16
C VAL A 287 -12.25 39.51 -8.03
N ALA A 288 -11.09 38.99 -8.44
CA ALA A 288 -10.13 39.72 -9.28
C ALA A 288 -10.71 40.11 -10.66
N VAL A 289 -11.56 39.26 -11.26
CA VAL A 289 -12.28 39.59 -12.50
C VAL A 289 -13.52 40.45 -12.30
N ARG A 290 -13.88 40.75 -11.04
CA ARG A 290 -15.03 41.58 -10.62
C ARG A 290 -16.36 41.07 -11.15
N SER A 291 -16.61 39.77 -11.02
CA SER A 291 -17.86 39.13 -11.44
C SER A 291 -18.70 38.70 -10.23
N PRO A 292 -19.78 39.42 -9.87
CA PRO A 292 -20.65 39.05 -8.77
C PRO A 292 -21.19 37.62 -8.89
N ALA A 293 -21.62 37.23 -10.10
CA ALA A 293 -22.14 35.88 -10.35
C ALA A 293 -21.09 34.79 -10.07
N ALA A 294 -19.85 34.97 -10.54
CA ALA A 294 -18.79 33.99 -10.32
C ALA A 294 -18.38 33.94 -8.84
N THR A 295 -18.38 35.10 -8.16
CA THR A 295 -18.12 35.18 -6.72
C THR A 295 -19.20 34.47 -5.91
N CYS A 296 -20.48 34.64 -6.24
CA CYS A 296 -21.58 33.93 -5.60
C CYS A 296 -21.46 32.41 -5.76
N THR A 297 -21.14 31.91 -6.97
CA THR A 297 -20.95 30.47 -7.19
C THR A 297 -19.74 29.92 -6.44
N ALA A 298 -18.63 30.67 -6.35
CA ALA A 298 -17.45 30.26 -5.59
C ALA A 298 -17.74 30.26 -4.08
N LEU A 299 -18.50 31.23 -3.58
CA LEU A 299 -18.96 31.27 -2.19
C LEU A 299 -19.87 30.07 -1.88
N ALA A 300 -20.80 29.73 -2.76
CA ALA A 300 -21.66 28.56 -2.60
C ALA A 300 -20.83 27.26 -2.54
N ALA A 301 -19.83 27.11 -3.41
CA ALA A 301 -18.90 25.97 -3.36
C ALA A 301 -18.10 25.94 -2.05
N ALA A 302 -17.62 27.09 -1.57
CA ALA A 302 -16.88 27.20 -0.32
C ALA A 302 -17.76 26.85 0.90
N LEU A 303 -19.01 27.33 0.94
CA LEU A 303 -19.97 26.98 1.98
C LEU A 303 -20.34 25.49 1.94
N THR A 304 -20.48 24.92 0.75
CA THR A 304 -20.70 23.48 0.57
C THR A 304 -19.51 22.69 1.12
N TRP A 305 -18.28 23.08 0.76
CA TRP A 305 -17.07 22.45 1.27
C TRP A 305 -16.96 22.57 2.80
N ALA A 306 -17.24 23.74 3.36
CA ALA A 306 -17.23 23.98 4.79
C ALA A 306 -18.31 23.17 5.53
N GLY A 307 -19.49 22.99 4.95
CA GLY A 307 -20.53 22.12 5.52
C GLY A 307 -20.13 20.64 5.53
N VAL A 308 -19.46 20.16 4.47
CA VAL A 308 -19.08 18.75 4.34
C VAL A 308 -17.82 18.42 5.14
N PHE A 309 -16.81 19.28 5.12
CA PHE A 309 -15.49 19.00 5.69
C PHE A 309 -15.09 19.93 6.83
N GLY A 310 -15.74 21.07 7.01
CA GLY A 310 -15.37 22.08 8.02
C GLY A 310 -15.19 21.52 9.43
N PRO A 311 -16.04 20.60 9.94
CA PRO A 311 -15.82 19.97 11.24
C PRO A 311 -14.46 19.27 11.37
N ALA A 312 -13.95 18.67 10.28
CA ALA A 312 -12.64 18.02 10.25
C ALA A 312 -11.45 19.00 10.22
N TYR A 313 -11.68 20.31 10.23
CA TYR A 313 -10.66 21.37 10.28
C TYR A 313 -10.75 22.24 11.54
N LEU A 314 -11.75 22.01 12.39
CA LEU A 314 -11.83 22.69 13.68
C LEU A 314 -10.71 22.20 14.62
N PRO A 315 -10.21 23.07 15.51
CA PRO A 315 -9.19 22.69 16.49
C PRO A 315 -9.77 21.82 17.61
N ALA A 316 -8.90 20.97 18.18
CA ALA A 316 -9.26 20.07 19.27
C ALA A 316 -9.79 20.85 20.47
N ALA A 317 -10.87 20.36 21.08
CA ALA A 317 -11.19 20.76 22.44
C ALA A 317 -10.11 20.15 23.36
N GLY A 318 -9.53 20.96 24.24
CA GLY A 318 -8.56 20.48 25.22
C GLY A 318 -9.16 19.39 26.11
N ALA A 319 -8.34 18.47 26.61
CA ALA A 319 -8.80 17.39 27.47
C ALA A 319 -9.53 17.97 28.69
N SER A 320 -10.78 17.54 28.89
CA SER A 320 -11.65 18.01 29.98
C SER A 320 -11.40 17.28 31.30
N ALA A 321 -10.71 16.13 31.27
CA ALA A 321 -10.45 15.28 32.43
C ALA A 321 -9.13 14.49 32.27
N PRO A 322 -8.48 14.07 33.38
CA PRO A 322 -7.34 13.16 33.33
C PRO A 322 -7.76 11.80 32.75
N PRO A 323 -7.00 11.22 31.80
CA PRO A 323 -7.39 9.97 31.15
C PRO A 323 -7.08 8.73 32.01
N ASP A 324 -7.97 7.74 31.97
CA ASP A 324 -7.76 6.42 32.58
C ASP A 324 -6.94 5.47 31.68
N LEU A 325 -6.92 5.71 30.36
CA LEU A 325 -6.22 4.89 29.37
C LEU A 325 -5.65 5.73 28.23
N ARG A 326 -4.35 5.62 27.97
CA ARG A 326 -3.70 6.21 26.79
C ARG A 326 -3.28 5.13 25.80
N VAL A 327 -3.63 5.29 24.53
CA VAL A 327 -3.28 4.35 23.47
C VAL A 327 -2.51 5.04 22.34
N ALA A 328 -1.64 4.28 21.66
CA ALA A 328 -0.97 4.71 20.44
C ALA A 328 -1.04 3.61 19.37
N SER A 329 -1.29 4.00 18.12
CA SER A 329 -1.18 3.16 16.94
C SER A 329 -0.03 3.62 16.07
N VAL A 330 0.80 2.70 15.59
CA VAL A 330 1.94 3.05 14.72
C VAL A 330 2.24 1.96 13.69
N ASN A 331 2.24 2.32 12.40
CA ASN A 331 2.94 1.54 11.39
C ASN A 331 4.45 1.78 11.55
N LEU A 332 5.23 0.74 11.83
CA LEU A 332 6.66 0.86 12.12
C LEU A 332 7.53 0.96 10.87
N ARG A 333 6.97 0.70 9.68
CA ARG A 333 7.70 0.44 8.44
C ARG A 333 8.53 -0.84 8.49
N ALA A 334 8.27 -1.77 7.59
CA ALA A 334 9.00 -3.02 7.49
C ALA A 334 10.51 -2.74 7.26
N GLY A 335 11.35 -3.44 8.02
CA GLY A 335 12.81 -3.23 7.98
C GLY A 335 13.29 -1.91 8.59
N ASN A 336 12.48 -1.23 9.41
CA ASN A 336 12.92 -0.07 10.18
C ASN A 336 13.95 -0.48 11.27
N PRO A 337 15.21 -0.01 11.21
CA PRO A 337 16.21 -0.32 12.24
C PRO A 337 15.88 0.30 13.59
N ASP A 338 15.06 1.36 13.61
CA ASP A 338 14.71 2.15 14.80
C ASP A 338 13.36 1.72 15.42
N ALA A 339 12.81 0.57 15.03
CA ALA A 339 11.49 0.11 15.47
C ALA A 339 11.35 0.09 17.01
N CYS A 340 12.37 -0.39 17.75
CA CYS A 340 12.33 -0.37 19.20
C CYS A 340 12.42 1.05 19.79
N ALA A 341 13.16 1.95 19.15
CA ALA A 341 13.23 3.35 19.58
C ALA A 341 11.89 4.05 19.39
N ALA A 342 11.18 3.77 18.29
CA ALA A 342 9.82 4.26 18.05
C ALA A 342 8.84 3.79 19.13
N LEU A 343 8.85 2.50 19.48
CA LEU A 343 7.98 1.99 20.53
C LEU A 343 8.33 2.55 21.92
N ARG A 344 9.62 2.68 22.25
CA ARG A 344 10.08 3.32 23.50
C ARG A 344 9.64 4.78 23.60
N GLN A 345 9.81 5.56 22.52
CA GLN A 345 9.40 6.96 22.50
C GLN A 345 7.90 7.12 22.78
N LEU A 346 7.06 6.21 22.26
CA LEU A 346 5.61 6.24 22.53
C LEU A 346 5.29 5.86 23.98
N ALA A 347 6.00 4.89 24.56
CA ALA A 347 5.83 4.49 25.96
C ALA A 347 6.28 5.61 26.91
N GLU A 348 7.45 6.22 26.67
CA GLU A 348 7.98 7.38 27.40
C GLU A 348 7.08 8.62 27.22
N GLY A 349 6.41 8.75 26.08
CA GLY A 349 5.35 9.72 25.82
C GLY A 349 4.04 9.47 26.59
N GLY A 350 3.98 8.43 27.42
CA GLY A 350 2.88 8.11 28.31
C GLY A 350 1.80 7.22 27.72
N ALA A 351 2.05 6.50 26.62
CA ALA A 351 1.10 5.49 26.15
C ALA A 351 1.07 4.28 27.10
N ASP A 352 -0.11 3.89 27.59
CA ASP A 352 -0.29 2.67 28.38
C ASP A 352 -0.40 1.43 27.48
N VAL A 353 -0.90 1.61 26.25
CA VAL A 353 -1.05 0.56 25.25
C VAL A 353 -0.56 1.06 23.90
N ILE A 354 0.32 0.31 23.25
CA ILE A 354 0.81 0.61 21.90
C ILE A 354 0.41 -0.56 21.00
N ALA A 355 -0.32 -0.31 19.93
CA ALA A 355 -0.46 -1.29 18.86
C ALA A 355 0.37 -0.89 17.64
N ALA A 356 1.16 -1.84 17.15
CA ALA A 356 2.05 -1.60 16.03
C ALA A 356 1.71 -2.49 14.82
N GLN A 357 1.97 -1.94 13.65
CA GLN A 357 1.83 -2.60 12.34
C GLN A 357 3.21 -2.66 11.65
N GLU A 358 3.35 -3.59 10.70
CA GLU A 358 4.65 -3.89 10.06
C GLU A 358 5.73 -4.30 11.05
N VAL A 359 5.33 -4.99 12.11
CA VAL A 359 6.25 -5.58 13.09
C VAL A 359 7.04 -6.70 12.38
N THR A 360 8.31 -6.42 12.09
CA THR A 360 9.26 -7.38 11.47
C THR A 360 10.49 -7.56 12.35
N GLY A 361 11.07 -8.76 12.36
CA GLY A 361 12.38 -9.00 13.01
C GLY A 361 12.42 -8.65 14.51
N SER A 362 13.34 -7.76 14.88
CA SER A 362 13.67 -7.34 16.26
C SER A 362 12.57 -6.55 16.98
N ALA A 363 11.52 -6.13 16.28
CA ALA A 363 10.40 -5.42 16.89
C ALA A 363 9.62 -6.28 17.92
N ALA A 364 9.63 -7.61 17.75
CA ALA A 364 8.74 -8.51 18.47
C ALA A 364 9.02 -8.65 19.98
N PRO A 365 10.23 -8.43 20.53
CA PRO A 365 10.38 -8.27 21.98
C PRO A 365 11.11 -6.98 22.35
N CYS A 366 10.83 -5.86 21.67
CA CYS A 366 11.37 -4.57 22.13
C CYS A 366 10.98 -4.33 23.58
N ALA A 367 11.96 -4.15 24.46
CA ALA A 367 11.73 -3.67 25.81
C ALA A 367 11.29 -2.20 25.72
N THR A 368 9.98 -1.99 25.67
CA THR A 368 9.37 -0.65 25.66
C THR A 368 9.27 -0.05 27.06
N GLY A 369 9.45 -0.86 28.11
CA GLY A 369 9.07 -0.54 29.48
C GLY A 369 7.59 -0.85 29.79
N LEU A 370 6.78 -1.18 28.78
CA LEU A 370 5.42 -1.69 28.98
C LEU A 370 5.49 -3.19 29.26
N GLY A 371 4.91 -3.61 30.39
CA GLY A 371 5.22 -4.90 31.03
C GLY A 371 4.85 -6.16 30.25
N GLN A 372 3.85 -6.11 29.36
CA GLN A 372 3.42 -7.28 28.58
C GLN A 372 3.22 -6.94 27.10
N TRP A 373 3.33 -7.96 26.24
CA TRP A 373 3.04 -7.81 24.83
C TRP A 373 2.40 -9.08 24.25
N ALA A 374 1.67 -8.92 23.15
CA ALA A 374 1.13 -10.00 22.34
C ALA A 374 1.23 -9.63 20.85
N GLY A 375 1.58 -10.59 20.01
CA GLY A 375 1.72 -10.36 18.56
C GLY A 375 1.31 -11.55 17.71
N ALA A 376 0.91 -11.26 16.48
CA ALA A 376 0.62 -12.28 15.49
C ALA A 376 0.84 -11.75 14.07
N GLY A 377 1.61 -12.50 13.27
CA GLY A 377 2.00 -12.07 11.93
C GLY A 377 2.76 -10.74 11.98
N THR A 378 2.24 -9.70 11.31
CA THR A 378 2.89 -8.38 11.20
C THR A 378 2.28 -7.32 12.14
N VAL A 379 1.53 -7.72 13.16
CA VAL A 379 0.91 -6.81 14.12
C VAL A 379 1.20 -7.22 15.56
N GLY A 380 1.29 -6.25 16.46
CA GLY A 380 1.54 -6.48 17.88
C GLY A 380 0.89 -5.43 18.77
N VAL A 381 0.69 -5.77 20.04
CA VAL A 381 0.19 -4.90 21.10
C VAL A 381 1.11 -5.02 22.31
N TRP A 382 1.64 -3.89 22.79
CA TRP A 382 2.36 -3.75 24.06
C TRP A 382 1.44 -3.05 25.04
N SER A 383 1.44 -3.50 26.28
CA SER A 383 0.49 -3.05 27.30
C SER A 383 1.17 -2.98 28.66
N ARG A 384 0.94 -1.87 29.37
CA ARG A 384 1.23 -1.74 30.80
C ARG A 384 0.34 -2.65 31.63
N PHE A 385 -0.88 -2.88 31.17
CA PHE A 385 -1.88 -3.73 31.82
C PHE A 385 -1.70 -5.21 31.43
N PRO A 386 -2.05 -6.16 32.31
CA PRO A 386 -1.98 -7.58 31.99
C PRO A 386 -2.82 -7.95 30.75
N VAL A 387 -2.21 -8.67 29.82
CA VAL A 387 -2.84 -9.30 28.67
C VAL A 387 -3.43 -10.64 29.12
N THR A 388 -4.76 -10.73 29.11
CA THR A 388 -5.52 -11.90 29.57
C THR A 388 -5.86 -12.87 28.45
N SER A 389 -5.96 -12.39 27.21
CA SER A 389 -6.11 -13.24 26.03
C SER A 389 -5.60 -12.52 24.80
N SER A 390 -5.12 -13.28 23.82
CA SER A 390 -4.79 -12.78 22.48
C SER A 390 -5.20 -13.79 21.41
N THR A 391 -5.80 -13.31 20.32
CA THR A 391 -6.29 -14.18 19.25
C THR A 391 -6.15 -13.48 17.89
N PRO A 392 -5.54 -14.12 16.88
CA PRO A 392 -5.55 -13.63 15.51
C PRO A 392 -6.98 -13.41 14.98
N VAL A 393 -7.16 -12.35 14.20
CA VAL A 393 -8.45 -12.03 13.55
C VAL A 393 -8.30 -12.22 12.04
N ASP A 394 -9.16 -13.04 11.44
CA ASP A 394 -9.17 -13.24 9.99
C ASP A 394 -9.84 -12.07 9.26
N VAL A 395 -9.00 -11.24 8.66
CA VAL A 395 -9.42 -10.13 7.80
C VAL A 395 -9.38 -10.50 6.30
N GLY A 396 -9.36 -11.79 5.97
CA GLY A 396 -9.50 -12.30 4.60
C GLY A 396 -8.28 -12.08 3.70
N MET A 397 -7.09 -11.93 4.29
CA MET A 397 -5.85 -11.71 3.54
C MET A 397 -5.05 -13.00 3.28
N GLY A 398 -5.35 -14.09 3.97
CA GLY A 398 -4.63 -15.36 3.83
C GLY A 398 -3.38 -15.46 4.71
N TRP A 399 -3.08 -14.44 5.51
CA TRP A 399 -2.09 -14.45 6.58
C TRP A 399 -2.50 -13.45 7.68
N THR A 400 -1.92 -13.57 8.88
CA THR A 400 -2.32 -12.77 10.04
C THR A 400 -1.85 -11.32 9.95
N ARG A 401 -2.80 -10.39 9.94
CA ARG A 401 -2.58 -8.93 9.98
C ARG A 401 -3.58 -8.19 10.85
N ALA A 402 -4.31 -8.93 11.67
CA ALA A 402 -5.15 -8.36 12.70
C ALA A 402 -5.11 -9.25 13.94
N LEU A 403 -5.20 -8.63 15.11
CA LEU A 403 -5.08 -9.29 16.40
C LEU A 403 -6.08 -8.67 17.37
N ARG A 404 -6.82 -9.51 18.07
CA ARG A 404 -7.65 -9.16 19.23
C ARG A 404 -6.84 -9.43 20.49
N VAL A 405 -6.77 -8.46 21.40
CA VAL A 405 -6.07 -8.57 22.68
C VAL A 405 -6.99 -8.06 23.78
N GLN A 406 -7.17 -8.82 24.85
CA GLN A 406 -7.91 -8.35 26.02
C GLN A 406 -6.95 -7.97 27.12
N ILE A 407 -7.08 -6.74 27.62
CA ILE A 407 -6.26 -6.20 28.71
C ILE A 407 -7.12 -5.98 29.96
N ALA A 408 -6.54 -6.21 31.13
CA ALA A 408 -7.18 -5.99 32.43
C ALA A 408 -6.80 -4.62 33.00
N THR A 409 -7.65 -3.60 32.83
CA THR A 409 -7.42 -2.26 33.41
C THR A 409 -8.05 -2.15 34.80
N PRO A 410 -7.66 -1.16 35.62
CA PRO A 410 -8.27 -0.93 36.94
C PRO A 410 -9.79 -0.67 36.91
N ARG A 411 -10.31 -0.20 35.77
CA ARG A 411 -11.75 0.08 35.57
C ARG A 411 -12.50 -1.07 34.91
N GLY A 412 -11.83 -2.20 34.66
CA GLY A 412 -12.39 -3.40 34.04
C GLY A 412 -11.71 -3.79 32.72
N PRO A 413 -12.14 -4.88 32.08
CA PRO A 413 -11.50 -5.35 30.85
C PRO A 413 -11.76 -4.39 29.68
N VAL A 414 -10.73 -4.22 28.83
CA VAL A 414 -10.82 -3.54 27.54
C VAL A 414 -10.33 -4.50 26.46
N VAL A 415 -11.05 -4.58 25.35
CA VAL A 415 -10.62 -5.36 24.18
C VAL A 415 -10.02 -4.42 23.15
N VAL A 416 -8.80 -4.72 22.74
CA VAL A 416 -8.02 -3.99 21.74
C VAL A 416 -7.95 -4.82 20.47
N TYR A 417 -8.45 -4.28 19.37
CA TYR A 417 -8.22 -4.80 18.03
C TYR A 417 -7.11 -3.97 17.38
N THR A 418 -6.06 -4.64 16.91
CA THR A 418 -5.07 -4.03 16.01
C THR A 418 -5.14 -4.65 14.64
N ALA A 419 -4.97 -3.84 13.60
CA ALA A 419 -4.98 -4.32 12.22
C ALA A 419 -4.06 -3.50 11.32
N HIS A 420 -3.53 -4.16 10.31
CA HIS A 420 -2.89 -3.52 9.16
C HIS A 420 -3.60 -4.00 7.89
N LEU A 421 -4.45 -3.18 7.29
CA LEU A 421 -5.24 -3.59 6.13
C LEU A 421 -4.42 -3.59 4.83
N ALA A 422 -5.04 -4.01 3.73
CA ALA A 422 -4.39 -3.95 2.41
C ALA A 422 -4.24 -2.50 1.95
N SER A 423 -3.26 -2.22 1.09
CA SER A 423 -2.95 -0.86 0.64
C SER A 423 -4.13 -0.15 -0.05
N PHE A 424 -4.17 1.18 0.05
CA PHE A 424 -5.09 2.04 -0.70
C PHE A 424 -4.68 2.28 -2.18
N ARG A 425 -3.50 1.78 -2.59
CA ARG A 425 -2.98 1.96 -3.96
C ARG A 425 -3.90 1.33 -5.03
N PRO A 426 -3.90 1.84 -6.27
CA PRO A 426 -4.65 1.27 -7.38
C PRO A 426 -4.46 -0.24 -7.51
N GLY A 427 -5.58 -0.97 -7.58
CA GLY A 427 -5.62 -2.43 -7.66
C GLY A 427 -5.70 -3.17 -6.31
N ALA A 428 -5.48 -2.49 -5.18
CA ALA A 428 -5.57 -3.09 -3.84
C ALA A 428 -6.86 -2.74 -3.08
N THR A 429 -7.58 -1.68 -3.49
CA THR A 429 -8.76 -1.14 -2.80
C THR A 429 -9.87 -2.16 -2.56
N ALA A 430 -10.15 -3.05 -3.51
CA ALA A 430 -11.20 -4.07 -3.33
C ALA A 430 -10.86 -5.06 -2.20
N ARG A 431 -9.59 -5.47 -2.11
CA ARG A 431 -9.11 -6.32 -1.00
C ARG A 431 -9.14 -5.54 0.31
N ARG A 432 -8.68 -4.28 0.32
CA ARG A 432 -8.73 -3.40 1.50
C ARG A 432 -10.16 -3.29 2.04
N ASN A 433 -11.13 -3.02 1.18
CA ASN A 433 -12.53 -2.85 1.56
C ASN A 433 -13.10 -4.14 2.16
N ALA A 434 -12.83 -5.29 1.53
CA ALA A 434 -13.25 -6.58 2.06
C ALA A 434 -12.62 -6.89 3.44
N SER A 435 -11.35 -6.53 3.64
CA SER A 435 -10.67 -6.69 4.93
C SER A 435 -11.20 -5.73 6.01
N LEU A 436 -11.50 -4.49 5.63
CA LEU A 436 -12.10 -3.48 6.51
C LEU A 436 -13.46 -3.96 7.03
N GLU A 437 -14.32 -4.45 6.13
CA GLU A 437 -15.63 -4.98 6.52
C GLU A 437 -15.54 -6.20 7.44
N ARG A 438 -14.55 -7.08 7.23
CA ARG A 438 -14.30 -8.23 8.12
C ARG A 438 -13.85 -7.78 9.50
N LEU A 439 -12.93 -6.82 9.57
CA LEU A 439 -12.48 -6.24 10.83
C LEU A 439 -13.63 -5.56 11.58
N ALA A 440 -14.42 -4.74 10.89
CA ALA A 440 -15.56 -4.06 11.46
C ALA A 440 -16.60 -5.06 12.00
N ARG A 441 -16.96 -6.10 11.22
CA ARG A 441 -17.86 -7.16 11.70
C ARG A 441 -17.33 -7.86 12.96
N ALA A 442 -16.03 -8.16 13.01
CA ALA A 442 -15.42 -8.78 14.18
C ALA A 442 -15.48 -7.86 15.42
N ALA A 443 -15.19 -6.57 15.25
CA ALA A 443 -15.23 -5.59 16.33
C ALA A 443 -16.66 -5.27 16.82
N THR A 444 -17.63 -5.20 15.90
CA THR A 444 -19.04 -4.99 16.23
C THR A 444 -19.66 -6.21 16.92
N ALA A 445 -19.25 -7.43 16.56
CA ALA A 445 -19.70 -8.66 17.21
C ALA A 445 -19.07 -8.92 18.59
N GLU A 446 -18.08 -8.11 19.00
CA GLU A 446 -17.43 -8.23 20.30
C GLU A 446 -18.42 -7.97 21.44
N ARG A 447 -18.43 -8.87 22.43
CA ARG A 447 -19.36 -8.80 23.58
C ARG A 447 -18.83 -7.92 24.70
N ALA A 448 -17.53 -7.65 24.74
CA ALA A 448 -16.97 -6.72 25.70
C ALA A 448 -17.64 -5.34 25.59
N ALA A 449 -17.90 -4.73 26.75
CA ALA A 449 -18.51 -3.41 26.83
C ALA A 449 -17.59 -2.31 26.28
N ARG A 450 -16.27 -2.49 26.43
CA ARG A 450 -15.24 -1.52 26.05
C ARG A 450 -14.34 -2.12 24.97
N VAL A 451 -14.39 -1.52 23.78
CA VAL A 451 -13.63 -1.98 22.62
C VAL A 451 -12.90 -0.81 21.98
N VAL A 452 -11.61 -0.99 21.71
CA VAL A 452 -10.80 -0.04 20.93
C VAL A 452 -10.28 -0.75 19.69
N VAL A 453 -10.47 -0.16 18.52
CA VAL A 453 -9.87 -0.60 17.25
C VAL A 453 -8.82 0.43 16.86
N LEU A 454 -7.56 0.02 16.75
CA LEU A 454 -6.49 0.92 16.35
C LEU A 454 -5.53 0.29 15.34
N GLY A 455 -5.15 1.02 14.31
CA GLY A 455 -4.25 0.50 13.28
C GLY A 455 -4.19 1.28 11.99
N ASP A 456 -3.26 0.90 11.12
CA ASP A 456 -3.20 1.32 9.72
C ASP A 456 -4.31 0.62 8.92
N LEU A 457 -5.42 1.33 8.75
CA LEU A 457 -6.57 0.84 8.00
C LEU A 457 -6.47 1.13 6.50
N ASN A 458 -5.40 1.81 6.05
CA ASN A 458 -5.18 2.20 4.65
C ASN A 458 -6.43 2.84 4.02
N THR A 459 -7.09 3.71 4.78
CA THR A 459 -8.28 4.43 4.36
C THR A 459 -8.28 5.81 5.01
N ALA A 460 -8.74 6.83 4.29
CA ALA A 460 -8.92 8.15 4.88
C ALA A 460 -10.09 8.14 5.87
N ALA A 461 -10.07 9.06 6.84
CA ALA A 461 -11.17 9.25 7.78
C ALA A 461 -12.50 9.62 7.08
N THR A 462 -12.39 10.35 5.97
CA THR A 462 -13.53 10.79 5.15
C THR A 462 -14.04 9.72 4.19
N ASP A 463 -13.35 8.58 4.07
CA ASP A 463 -13.76 7.47 3.19
C ASP A 463 -15.10 6.90 3.66
N ARG A 464 -16.06 6.76 2.74
CA ARG A 464 -17.37 6.15 2.98
C ARG A 464 -17.32 4.78 3.67
N ARG A 465 -16.23 4.02 3.48
CA ARG A 465 -16.04 2.70 4.08
C ARG A 465 -15.83 2.75 5.59
N MET A 466 -15.46 3.89 6.15
CA MET A 466 -15.43 4.07 7.61
C MET A 466 -16.81 3.86 8.25
N GLY A 467 -17.90 4.04 7.49
CA GLY A 467 -19.26 3.71 7.94
C GLY A 467 -19.47 2.24 8.32
N ALA A 468 -18.56 1.32 7.94
CA ALA A 468 -18.61 -0.06 8.43
C ALA A 468 -18.43 -0.17 9.95
N PHE A 469 -17.77 0.81 10.59
CA PHE A 469 -17.61 0.89 12.04
C PHE A 469 -18.73 1.69 12.71
N ALA A 470 -19.94 1.71 12.14
CA ALA A 470 -21.10 2.32 12.79
C ALA A 470 -21.24 1.81 14.24
N GLY A 471 -21.41 2.73 15.19
CA GLY A 471 -21.43 2.44 16.63
C GLY A 471 -20.05 2.52 17.32
N PHE A 472 -18.99 2.85 16.58
CA PHE A 472 -17.71 3.30 17.14
C PHE A 472 -17.54 4.80 16.93
N THR A 473 -16.94 5.45 17.92
CA THR A 473 -16.54 6.84 17.90
C THR A 473 -15.08 6.93 17.44
N ASP A 474 -14.80 7.74 16.42
CA ASP A 474 -13.42 8.09 16.06
C ASP A 474 -12.86 9.07 17.11
N ALA A 475 -11.79 8.67 17.79
CA ALA A 475 -11.25 9.44 18.91
C ALA A 475 -10.73 10.81 18.48
N ARG A 476 -10.23 10.94 17.25
CA ARG A 476 -9.73 12.21 16.73
C ARG A 476 -10.87 13.16 16.41
N GLU A 477 -11.94 12.65 15.81
CA GLU A 477 -13.14 13.43 15.52
C GLU A 477 -13.83 13.90 16.81
N ALA A 478 -14.01 12.99 17.78
CA ALA A 478 -14.63 13.31 19.07
C ALA A 478 -13.82 14.32 19.90
N ALA A 479 -12.49 14.23 19.86
CA ALA A 479 -11.62 15.22 20.51
C ALA A 479 -11.54 16.56 19.75
N GLY A 480 -12.29 16.74 18.64
CA GLY A 480 -12.29 17.93 17.80
C GLY A 480 -10.99 18.13 17.00
N GLY A 481 -10.16 17.10 16.84
CA GLY A 481 -8.74 17.24 16.53
C GLY A 481 -8.35 17.60 15.09
N GLY A 482 -9.21 18.15 14.25
CA GLY A 482 -8.86 18.36 12.84
C GLY A 482 -8.43 17.06 12.11
N LEU A 483 -7.75 17.19 10.97
CA LEU A 483 -7.48 16.06 10.05
C LEU A 483 -6.58 14.95 10.63
N GLY A 484 -5.64 15.27 11.50
CA GLY A 484 -4.78 14.28 12.17
C GLY A 484 -3.98 13.40 11.19
N PHE A 485 -3.41 14.00 10.15
CA PHE A 485 -2.69 13.25 9.11
C PHE A 485 -1.50 12.48 9.66
N THR A 486 -1.37 11.23 9.20
CA THR A 486 -0.34 10.29 9.65
C THR A 486 0.66 9.95 8.55
N TRP A 487 0.29 10.12 7.27
CA TRP A 487 1.15 9.74 6.15
C TRP A 487 1.22 10.82 5.04
N PRO A 488 2.39 11.02 4.41
CA PRO A 488 3.71 10.55 4.84
C PRO A 488 4.21 11.35 6.07
N SER A 489 5.02 10.74 6.92
CA SER A 489 5.44 11.34 8.21
C SER A 489 6.10 12.71 8.10
N ALA A 490 6.93 12.90 7.07
CA ALA A 490 7.65 14.16 6.80
C ALA A 490 6.75 15.29 6.31
N ALA A 491 5.72 14.99 5.53
CA ALA A 491 4.78 15.96 4.96
C ALA A 491 3.36 15.35 4.92
N PRO A 492 2.67 15.25 6.07
CA PRO A 492 1.45 14.47 6.16
C PRO A 492 0.31 15.07 5.35
N VAL A 493 -0.35 14.24 4.55
CA VAL A 493 -1.49 14.64 3.69
C VAL A 493 -2.71 13.75 3.80
N VAL A 494 -2.60 12.61 4.48
CA VAL A 494 -3.73 11.70 4.69
C VAL A 494 -3.60 11.00 6.04
N ARG A 495 -4.74 10.71 6.68
CA ARG A 495 -4.82 9.92 7.91
C ARG A 495 -5.20 8.50 7.54
N LEU A 496 -4.22 7.59 7.59
CA LEU A 496 -4.43 6.16 7.33
C LEU A 496 -4.55 5.35 8.61
N ASP A 497 -4.00 5.89 9.70
CA ASP A 497 -3.99 5.29 11.03
C ASP A 497 -5.13 5.87 11.86
N HIS A 498 -5.94 4.99 12.46
CA HIS A 498 -7.15 5.38 13.19
C HIS A 498 -7.15 4.81 14.59
N VAL A 499 -7.89 5.48 15.48
CA VAL A 499 -8.26 4.97 16.81
C VAL A 499 -9.77 5.16 16.96
N LEU A 500 -10.50 4.05 16.97
CA LEU A 500 -11.95 3.99 17.08
C LEU A 500 -12.32 3.33 18.41
N ALA A 501 -13.35 3.82 19.09
CA ALA A 501 -13.73 3.31 20.40
C ALA A 501 -15.25 3.07 20.51
N ARG A 502 -15.64 2.03 21.25
CA ARG A 502 -17.03 1.77 21.66
C ARG A 502 -17.04 1.51 23.16
N GLY A 503 -17.84 2.28 23.90
CA GLY A 503 -17.92 2.19 25.36
C GLY A 503 -16.73 2.80 26.09
N LEU A 504 -15.95 3.67 25.43
CA LEU A 504 -14.93 4.51 26.05
C LEU A 504 -15.15 5.95 25.56
N GLU A 505 -14.99 6.92 26.44
CA GLU A 505 -15.15 8.34 26.09
C GLU A 505 -13.79 8.94 25.69
N PRO A 506 -13.60 9.39 24.43
CA PRO A 506 -12.36 10.04 24.02
C PRO A 506 -12.22 11.40 24.70
N VAL A 507 -11.18 11.57 25.51
CA VAL A 507 -10.86 12.85 26.19
C VAL A 507 -9.66 13.55 25.56
N GLY A 508 -9.02 12.94 24.58
CA GLY A 508 -7.94 13.57 23.81
C GLY A 508 -7.45 12.70 22.67
N ALA A 509 -6.91 13.33 21.63
CA ALA A 509 -6.30 12.62 20.51
C ALA A 509 -5.17 13.44 19.88
N GLY A 510 -4.16 12.76 19.36
CA GLY A 510 -2.92 13.35 18.89
C GLY A 510 -2.33 12.61 17.68
N VAL A 511 -1.26 13.19 17.14
CA VAL A 511 -0.34 12.50 16.24
C VAL A 511 1.09 12.78 16.69
N ALA A 512 1.97 11.78 16.63
CA ALA A 512 3.37 11.91 17.03
C ALA A 512 4.30 11.34 15.96
N ALA A 513 5.33 12.08 15.56
CA ALA A 513 6.39 11.54 14.73
C ALA A 513 7.23 10.54 15.54
N VAL A 514 7.62 9.43 14.91
CA VAL A 514 8.48 8.40 15.53
C VAL A 514 9.69 8.10 14.64
N PRO A 515 10.81 7.61 15.20
CA PRO A 515 12.03 7.36 14.44
C PRO A 515 11.86 6.27 13.38
N GLY A 516 12.43 6.51 12.21
CA GLY A 516 12.53 5.53 11.12
C GLY A 516 11.23 5.13 10.42
N SER A 517 10.06 5.55 10.92
CA SER A 517 8.77 5.29 10.28
C SER A 517 8.40 6.36 9.24
N ASP A 518 7.77 5.92 8.15
CA ASP A 518 7.11 6.80 7.18
C ASP A 518 5.67 7.17 7.60
N HIS A 519 5.21 6.68 8.74
CA HIS A 519 3.97 7.09 9.40
C HIS A 519 4.25 7.90 10.68
N ARG A 520 3.33 8.80 11.04
CA ARG A 520 3.18 9.32 12.40
C ARG A 520 2.25 8.38 13.17
N ALA A 521 2.55 8.18 14.45
CA ALA A 521 1.67 7.42 15.33
C ALA A 521 0.39 8.22 15.62
N ALA A 522 -0.76 7.56 15.53
CA ALA A 522 -2.04 8.12 16.00
C ALA A 522 -2.19 7.82 17.49
N THR A 523 -2.50 8.84 18.31
CA THR A 523 -2.66 8.67 19.76
C THR A 523 -4.05 9.07 20.21
N ALA A 524 -4.54 8.42 21.26
CA ALA A 524 -5.80 8.78 21.91
C ALA A 524 -5.73 8.54 23.42
N ALA A 525 -6.55 9.27 24.15
CA ALA A 525 -6.71 9.17 25.59
C ALA A 525 -8.21 9.02 25.91
N PHE A 526 -8.54 8.13 26.83
CA PHE A 526 -9.91 7.77 27.16
C PHE A 526 -10.19 7.88 28.66
N ALA A 527 -11.43 8.25 28.99
CA ALA A 527 -12.04 7.95 30.29
C ALA A 527 -12.84 6.63 30.20
N LEU A 528 -12.74 5.78 31.23
CA LEU A 528 -13.23 4.38 31.23
C LEU A 528 -14.51 4.13 32.03
#